data_AF-A3IVM0-F1
#
_entry.id   AF-A3IVM0-F1
#
_cell.length_a   1.000
_cell.length_b   1.000
_cell.length_c   1.000
_cell.angle_alpha   90.00
_cell.angle_beta   90.00
_cell.angle_gamma   90.00
#
_symmetry.space_group_name_H-M   'P 1'
#
loop_
_entity.id
_entity.type
_entity.pdbx_description
1 polymer ?
#
loop_
_entity_poly.entity_id
_entity_poly.type
_entity_poly.pdbx_seq_one_letter_code
_entity_poly.pdbx_strand_id
1 'polypeptide(L)'
;MKSRISRHLEINKRHHWHLDYLRPYLTLIEIWYSTDTIKRECQWAKLLLEDEQSSIPIKKFGSSDCHCPTHLFYYQVKPKLNLSGDILKTLDAIPLTSLG
;
A
#
# COMPACT_ATOMS: atom_id res chain seq x y z
N MET A 1 -13.37 1.95 -5.94
CA MET A 1 -12.28 1.00 -5.64
C MET A 1 -11.48 0.61 -6.88
N LYS A 2 -12.09 -0.07 -7.87
CA LYS A 2 -11.40 -0.56 -9.07
C LYS A 2 -10.58 0.52 -9.79
N SER A 3 -11.15 1.72 -9.97
CA SER A 3 -10.44 2.86 -10.57
C SER A 3 -9.19 3.30 -9.81
N ARG A 4 -9.17 3.22 -8.48
CA ARG A 4 -7.98 3.57 -7.68
C ARG A 4 -6.87 2.54 -7.84
N ILE A 5 -7.25 1.25 -7.80
CA ILE A 5 -6.31 0.15 -8.03
C ILE A 5 -5.72 0.23 -9.44
N SER A 6 -6.56 0.27 -10.47
CA SER A 6 -6.10 0.39 -11.87
C SER A 6 -5.18 1.58 -12.07
N ARG A 7 -5.52 2.73 -11.49
CA ARG A 7 -4.66 3.89 -11.52
C ARG A 7 -3.30 3.62 -10.87
N HIS A 8 -3.22 2.97 -9.72
CA HIS A 8 -1.93 2.65 -9.09
C HIS A 8 -1.13 1.58 -9.84
N LEU A 9 -1.78 0.70 -10.61
CA LEU A 9 -1.11 -0.28 -11.46
C LEU A 9 -0.31 0.38 -12.60
N GLU A 10 -0.82 1.48 -13.16
CA GLU A 10 -0.16 2.23 -14.23
C GLU A 10 1.17 2.85 -13.78
N ILE A 11 2.19 2.83 -14.64
CA ILE A 11 3.49 3.45 -14.36
C ILE A 11 3.54 4.86 -14.95
N ASN A 12 3.22 4.99 -16.25
CA ASN A 12 3.27 6.26 -16.97
C ASN A 12 1.94 6.99 -16.89
N LYS A 13 1.81 7.88 -15.91
CA LYS A 13 0.61 8.71 -15.71
C LYS A 13 0.98 10.03 -15.05
N ARG A 14 0.09 11.03 -15.14
CA ARG A 14 0.24 12.26 -14.35
C ARG A 14 0.22 11.90 -12.87
N HIS A 15 1.24 12.33 -12.10
CA HIS A 15 1.29 12.08 -10.67
C HIS A 15 0.23 12.91 -9.94
N HIS A 16 -0.62 12.24 -9.16
CA HIS A 16 -1.65 12.90 -8.33
C HIS A 16 -1.56 12.49 -6.86
N TRP A 17 -1.07 11.29 -6.58
CA TRP A 17 -0.92 10.77 -5.21
C TRP A 17 0.54 10.51 -4.86
N HIS A 18 0.86 10.50 -3.57
CA HIS A 18 2.21 10.24 -3.08
C HIS A 18 2.81 8.95 -3.65
N LEU A 19 2.03 7.86 -3.69
CA LEU A 19 2.46 6.59 -4.29
C LEU A 19 2.79 6.71 -5.78
N ASP A 20 2.15 7.61 -6.53
CA ASP A 20 2.40 7.75 -7.97
C ASP A 20 3.86 8.17 -8.24
N TYR A 21 4.48 8.96 -7.35
CA TYR A 21 5.88 9.36 -7.48
C TYR A 21 6.87 8.21 -7.24
N LEU A 22 6.49 7.23 -6.41
CA LEU A 22 7.33 6.05 -6.16
C LEU A 22 7.07 4.95 -7.18
N ARG A 23 5.85 4.86 -7.72
CA ARG A 23 5.40 3.74 -8.55
C ARG A 23 6.34 3.35 -9.70
N PRO A 24 7.00 4.27 -10.44
CA PRO A 24 7.96 3.93 -11.49
C PRO A 24 9.22 3.21 -11.01
N TYR A 25 9.57 3.37 -9.74
CA TYR A 25 10.78 2.81 -9.12
C TYR A 25 10.49 1.54 -8.31
N LEU A 26 9.25 1.06 -8.32
CA LEU A 26 8.80 -0.07 -7.51
C LEU A 26 8.29 -1.20 -8.40
N THR A 27 8.69 -2.43 -8.07
CA THR A 27 8.02 -3.63 -8.55
C THR A 27 6.83 -3.92 -7.65
N LEU A 28 5.63 -3.93 -8.23
CA LEU A 28 4.43 -4.29 -7.50
C LEU A 28 4.41 -5.81 -7.31
N ILE A 29 4.36 -6.27 -6.07
CA ILE A 29 4.31 -7.69 -5.72
C ILE A 29 2.87 -8.12 -5.38
N GLU A 30 2.16 -7.30 -4.60
CA GLU A 30 0.87 -7.69 -4.04
C GLU A 30 0.02 -6.44 -3.74
N ILE A 31 -1.30 -6.57 -3.88
CA ILE A 31 -2.26 -5.53 -3.48
C ILE A 31 -3.21 -6.09 -2.45
N TRP A 32 -3.31 -5.40 -1.32
CA TRP A 32 -4.28 -5.67 -0.27
C TRP A 32 -5.34 -4.59 -0.26
N TYR A 33 -6.60 -5.01 -0.22
CA TYR A 33 -7.72 -4.08 -0.16
C TYR A 33 -8.89 -4.71 0.61
N SER A 34 -9.73 -3.84 1.15
CA SER A 34 -10.98 -4.21 1.83
C SER A 34 -12.15 -3.54 1.14
N THR A 35 -13.24 -4.26 0.91
CA THR A 35 -14.49 -3.70 0.34
C THR A 35 -15.47 -3.20 1.38
N ASP A 36 -15.03 -3.13 2.64
CA ASP A 36 -15.84 -2.63 3.74
C ASP A 36 -16.13 -1.13 3.60
N THR A 37 -17.22 -0.67 4.21
CA THR A 37 -17.62 0.74 4.25
C THR A 37 -16.77 1.55 5.23
N ILE A 38 -16.15 0.88 6.21
CA ILE A 38 -15.26 1.49 7.19
C ILE A 38 -13.89 1.74 6.56
N LYS A 39 -13.36 2.95 6.74
CA LYS A 39 -11.99 3.29 6.33
C LYS A 39 -10.98 2.62 7.26
N ARG A 40 -10.27 1.61 6.76
CA ARG A 40 -9.31 0.81 7.54
C ARG A 40 -7.85 1.28 7.44
N GLU A 41 -7.57 2.28 6.59
CA GLU A 41 -6.21 2.77 6.33
C GLU A 41 -5.42 3.13 7.60
N CYS A 42 -5.99 3.96 8.49
CA CYS A 42 -5.34 4.33 9.74
C CYS A 42 -5.20 3.15 10.71
N GLN A 43 -6.13 2.20 10.68
CA GLN A 43 -6.08 1.00 11.51
C GLN A 43 -4.94 0.08 11.05
N TRP A 44 -4.79 -0.14 9.74
CA TRP A 44 -3.66 -0.88 9.18
C TRP A 44 -2.34 -0.19 9.45
N ALA A 45 -2.28 1.13 9.28
CA ALA A 45 -1.08 1.90 9.61
C ALA A 45 -0.68 1.72 11.08
N LYS A 46 -1.64 1.68 12.01
CA LYS A 46 -1.36 1.40 13.42
C LYS A 46 -0.77 0.00 13.63
N LEU A 47 -1.36 -1.03 13.05
CA LEU A 47 -0.86 -2.40 13.15
C LEU A 47 0.57 -2.54 12.59
N LEU A 48 0.85 -1.89 11.46
CA LEU A 48 2.18 -1.88 10.85
C LEU A 48 3.20 -1.05 11.63
N LEU A 49 2.77 -0.07 12.43
CA LEU A 49 3.64 0.69 13.33
C LEU A 49 4.01 -0.10 14.59
N GLU A 50 3.14 -1.00 15.03
CA GLU A 50 3.34 -1.84 16.22
C GLU A 50 4.22 -3.07 15.93
N ASP A 51 4.48 -3.38 14.65
CA ASP A 51 5.37 -4.46 14.23
C ASP A 51 6.85 -4.06 14.37
N GLU A 52 7.60 -4.79 15.20
CA GLU A 52 9.02 -4.54 15.48
C GLU A 52 9.92 -4.65 14.24
N GLN A 53 9.49 -5.38 13.20
CA GLN A 53 10.23 -5.52 11.95
C GLN A 53 9.98 -4.35 10.97
N SER A 54 9.01 -3.50 11.29
CA SER A 54 8.63 -2.34 10.48
C SER A 54 9.46 -1.12 10.85
N SER A 55 9.68 -0.25 9.87
CA SER A 55 10.30 1.06 10.09
C SER A 55 9.67 2.13 9.20
N ILE A 56 9.85 3.40 9.59
CA ILE A 56 9.35 4.56 8.87
C ILE A 56 10.48 5.12 7.97
N PRO A 57 10.48 4.84 6.66
CA PRO A 57 11.49 5.40 5.76
C PRO A 57 11.26 6.90 5.52
N ILE A 58 10.00 7.35 5.46
CA ILE A 58 9.62 8.73 5.17
C ILE A 58 8.46 9.13 6.09
N LYS A 59 8.68 10.15 6.92
CA LYS A 59 7.64 10.72 7.79
C LYS A 59 6.57 11.43 6.95
N LYS A 60 5.33 11.34 7.39
CA LYS A 60 4.13 11.96 6.81
C LYS A 60 3.81 11.60 5.36
N PHE A 61 4.44 10.54 4.81
CA PHE A 61 4.13 10.07 3.48
C PHE A 61 2.72 9.48 3.42
N GLY A 62 1.87 9.98 2.53
CA GLY A 62 0.52 9.46 2.33
C GLY A 62 -0.46 9.73 3.49
N SER A 63 -0.05 10.46 4.53
CA SER A 63 -0.84 10.67 5.75
C SER A 63 -1.20 12.15 5.96
N SER A 64 -1.45 12.90 4.89
CA SER A 64 -1.69 14.34 4.94
C SER A 64 -3.06 14.72 5.53
N ASP A 65 -4.03 13.81 5.46
CA ASP A 65 -5.40 13.98 5.94
C ASP A 65 -5.65 13.25 7.28
N CYS A 66 -4.60 12.74 7.93
CA CYS A 66 -4.69 12.06 9.22
C CYS A 66 -3.48 12.33 10.13
N HIS A 67 -3.56 11.85 11.38
CA HIS A 67 -2.51 12.05 12.38
C HIS A 67 -1.40 10.98 12.34
N CYS A 68 -1.51 9.97 11.46
CA CYS A 68 -0.54 8.89 11.38
C CYS A 68 0.89 9.44 11.16
N PRO A 69 1.92 8.80 11.74
CA PRO A 69 3.31 9.12 11.46
C PRO A 69 3.69 8.98 9.99
N THR A 70 3.13 7.99 9.29
CA THR A 70 3.28 7.72 7.85
C THR A 70 2.27 6.65 7.41
N HIS A 71 2.00 6.54 6.12
CA HIS A 71 1.36 5.39 5.47
C HIS A 71 2.33 4.61 4.56
N LEU A 72 3.64 4.88 4.65
CA LEU A 72 4.69 4.11 3.98
C LEU A 72 5.57 3.41 5.01
N PHE A 73 5.68 2.08 4.88
CA PHE A 73 6.42 1.22 5.79
C PHE A 73 7.53 0.49 5.05
N TYR A 74 8.68 0.32 5.70
CA TYR A 74 9.80 -0.43 5.19
C TYR A 74 10.08 -1.67 6.04
N TYR A 75 10.29 -2.78 5.34
CA TYR A 75 10.69 -4.05 5.90
C TYR A 75 11.91 -4.57 5.14
N GLN A 76 12.89 -5.13 5.86
CA GLN A 76 14.06 -5.78 5.24
C GLN A 76 13.69 -7.11 4.56
N VAL A 77 12.64 -7.77 5.04
CA VAL A 77 12.13 -9.05 4.54
C VAL A 77 10.62 -8.92 4.32
N LYS A 78 10.07 -9.56 3.28
CA LYS A 78 8.61 -9.54 3.02
C LYS A 78 7.86 -9.94 4.32
N PRO A 79 7.03 -9.06 4.89
CA PRO A 79 6.38 -9.35 6.16
C PRO A 79 5.30 -10.42 5.98
N LYS A 80 5.14 -11.28 6.99
CA LYS A 80 3.98 -12.16 7.13
C LYS A 80 2.92 -11.44 7.93
N LEU A 81 2.20 -10.52 7.29
CA LEU A 81 1.19 -9.76 8.02
C LEU A 81 -0.05 -10.64 8.20
N ASN A 82 -0.38 -10.92 9.46
CA ASN A 82 -1.63 -11.56 9.83
C ASN A 82 -2.64 -10.47 10.17
N LEU A 83 -3.23 -9.86 9.14
CA LEU A 83 -4.33 -8.91 9.32
C LEU A 83 -5.64 -9.69 9.53
N SER A 84 -5.71 -10.44 10.61
CA SER A 84 -6.71 -11.48 10.90
C SER A 84 -8.12 -10.98 11.24
N GLY A 85 -8.35 -9.65 11.22
CA GLY A 85 -9.64 -9.03 11.53
C GLY A 85 -10.40 -8.45 10.32
N ASP A 86 -9.80 -8.49 9.13
CA ASP A 86 -10.31 -7.80 7.95
C ASP A 86 -10.62 -8.77 6.82
N ILE A 87 -11.72 -8.55 6.10
CA ILE A 87 -11.97 -9.19 4.80
C ILE A 87 -10.98 -8.60 3.80
N LEU A 88 -9.73 -9.03 3.91
CA LEU A 88 -8.69 -8.69 2.98
C LEU A 88 -8.84 -9.56 1.76
N LYS A 89 -8.93 -8.87 0.63
CA LYS A 89 -8.77 -9.50 -0.67
C LYS A 89 -7.34 -9.21 -1.09
N THR A 90 -6.63 -10.27 -1.46
CA THR A 90 -5.32 -10.18 -2.06
C THR A 90 -5.47 -10.33 -3.58
N LEU A 91 -4.71 -9.51 -4.31
CA LEU A 91 -4.44 -9.75 -5.71
C LEU A 91 -2.93 -9.89 -5.84
N ASP A 92 -2.49 -11.08 -6.22
CA ASP A 92 -1.11 -11.28 -6.64
C ASP A 92 -0.89 -10.44 -7.90
N ALA A 93 0.05 -9.50 -7.84
CA ALA A 93 0.40 -8.73 -9.02
C ALA A 93 1.26 -9.63 -9.92
N ILE A 94 0.62 -10.19 -10.95
CA ILE A 94 1.28 -10.94 -12.02
C ILE A 94 2.38 -10.06 -12.65
N PRO A 95 3.56 -10.60 -13.01
CA PRO A 95 4.63 -9.81 -13.61
C PRO A 95 4.13 -9.09 -14.87
N LEU A 96 4.59 -7.84 -15.07
CA LEU A 96 4.26 -6.98 -16.22
C LEU A 96 4.78 -7.52 -17.58
N THR A 97 5.04 -8.82 -17.72
CA THR A 97 5.56 -9.45 -18.94
C THR A 97 4.48 -10.11 -19.83
N SER A 98 3.19 -9.89 -19.56
CA SER A 98 2.08 -10.49 -20.34
C SER A 98 1.34 -9.50 -21.25
N LEU A 99 1.87 -8.30 -21.47
CA LEU A 99 1.40 -7.38 -22.52
C LEU A 99 2.45 -7.34 -23.62
N GLY A 100 2.45 -8.40 -24.42
CA GLY A 100 3.00 -8.42 -25.78
C GLY A 100 1.85 -8.41 -26.77
#